data_AF-A0AAD0JD74-F1
#
_entry.id   AF-A0AAD0JD74-F1
#
_cell.length_a   1.000
_cell.length_b   1.000
_cell.length_c   1.000
_cell.angle_alpha   90.00
_cell.angle_beta   90.00
_cell.angle_gamma   90.00
#
_symmetry.space_group_name_H-M   'P 1'
#
loop_
_entity.id
_entity.type
_entity.pdbx_description
1 polymer ?
#
loop_
_entity_poly.entity_id
_entity_poly.type
_entity_poly.pdbx_seq_one_letter_code
_entity_poly.pdbx_strand_id
1 'polypeptide(L)' 'MSQGDKSAYTDKQKRQAAHIEESERERGASKSTAERIAWATVNKQDGGGKRSGSGRKDHR' A
#
# COMPACT_ATOMS: atom_id res chain seq x y z
N MET A 1 11.09 -12.18 -7.56
CA MET A 1 10.93 -10.92 -6.82
C MET A 1 10.40 -11.26 -5.44
N SER A 2 11.01 -10.80 -4.35
CA SER A 2 10.51 -11.04 -3.00
C SER A 2 9.18 -10.29 -2.84
N GLN A 3 8.07 -11.02 -2.99
CA GLN A 3 6.73 -10.50 -2.73
C GLN A 3 6.64 -10.22 -1.23
N GLY A 4 6.86 -8.97 -0.84
CA GLY A 4 6.61 -8.51 0.51
C GLY A 4 5.19 -8.89 0.90
N ASP A 5 5.09 -9.65 1.98
CA ASP A 5 3.84 -10.23 2.43
C ASP A 5 2.83 -9.11 2.72
N LYS A 6 1.65 -9.19 2.08
CA LYS A 6 0.58 -8.18 2.22
C LYS A 6 0.08 -8.07 3.66
N SER A 7 0.46 -9.05 4.50
CA SER A 7 0.33 -9.02 5.95
C SER A 7 1.04 -7.83 6.61
N ALA A 8 1.91 -7.06 5.93
CA ALA A 8 2.61 -5.90 6.50
C ALA A 8 1.80 -4.58 6.55
N TYR A 9 0.56 -4.55 6.03
CA TYR A 9 -0.24 -3.31 6.01
C TYR A 9 -0.84 -3.01 7.38
N THR A 10 -0.43 -1.91 8.01
CA THR A 10 -1.10 -1.42 9.24
C THR A 10 -2.59 -1.14 8.96
N ASP A 11 -3.44 -1.14 9.98
CA ASP A 11 -4.88 -0.88 9.76
C ASP A 11 -5.13 0.56 9.26
N LYS A 12 -4.18 1.47 9.49
CA LYS A 12 -4.18 2.79 8.83
C LYS A 12 -3.96 2.68 7.32
N GLN A 13 -3.00 1.87 6.88
CA GLN A 13 -2.70 1.63 5.48
C GLN A 13 -3.85 0.93 4.75
N LYS A 14 -4.51 -0.03 5.41
CA LYS A 14 -5.71 -0.69 4.83
C LYS A 14 -6.85 0.29 4.61
N ARG A 15 -7.16 1.13 5.61
CA ARG A 15 -8.21 2.17 5.48
C ARG A 15 -7.89 3.17 4.37
N GLN A 16 -6.63 3.58 4.27
CA GLN A 16 -6.20 4.51 3.25
C GLN A 16 -6.24 3.90 1.85
N ALA A 17 -5.81 2.64 1.70
CA ALA A 17 -5.93 1.91 0.44
C ALA A 17 -7.40 1.78 0.01
N ALA A 18 -8.31 1.42 0.94
CA ALA A 18 -9.73 1.31 0.64
C ALA A 18 -10.34 2.62 0.15
N HIS A 19 -10.01 3.75 0.79
CA HIS A 19 -10.51 5.07 0.39
C HIS A 19 -9.98 5.51 -0.99
N ILE A 20 -8.73 5.16 -1.32
CA ILE A 20 -8.16 5.46 -2.64
C ILE A 20 -8.80 4.56 -3.71
N GLU A 21 -9.00 3.27 -3.41
CA GLU A 21 -9.70 2.36 -4.33
C GLU A 21 -11.12 2.85 -4.64
N GLU A 22 -11.88 3.24 -3.61
CA GLU A 22 -13.23 3.77 -3.76
C GLU A 22 -13.24 5.03 -4.65
N SER A 23 -12.36 5.99 -4.37
CA SER A 23 -12.26 7.23 -5.17
C SER A 23 -11.88 6.97 -6.64
N GLU A 24 -10.97 6.01 -6.89
CA GLU A 24 -10.60 5.65 -8.27
C GLU A 24 -11.73 4.89 -8.99
N ARG A 25 -12.51 4.08 -8.28
CA ARG A 25 -13.70 3.44 -8.85
C ARG A 25 -14.80 4.45 -9.19
N GLU A 26 -15.01 5.46 -8.35
CA GLU A 26 -15.92 6.58 -8.65
C GLU A 26 -15.47 7.37 -9.88
N ARG A 27 -14.16 7.47 -10.10
CA ARG A 27 -13.56 8.07 -11.32
C ARG A 27 -13.67 7.18 -12.57
N GLY A 28 -14.25 5.98 -12.44
CA GLY A 28 -14.45 5.05 -13.54
C GLY A 28 -13.33 4.03 -13.73
N ALA A 29 -12.36 3.94 -12.81
CA ALA A 29 -11.35 2.90 -12.87
C ALA A 29 -11.96 1.52 -12.56
N SER A 30 -11.51 0.48 -13.27
CA SER A 30 -11.86 -0.89 -12.94
C SER A 30 -11.30 -1.27 -11.57
N LYS A 31 -11.97 -2.18 -10.86
CA LYS A 31 -11.58 -2.64 -9.52
C LYS A 31 -10.09 -3.02 -9.43
N SER A 32 -9.59 -3.79 -10.40
CA SER A 32 -8.18 -4.22 -10.42
C SER A 32 -7.19 -3.07 -10.65
N THR A 33 -7.61 -2.01 -11.33
CA THR A 33 -6.81 -0.79 -11.54
C THR A 33 -6.82 0.08 -10.29
N ALA A 34 -7.99 0.29 -9.69
CA ALA A 34 -8.16 1.02 -8.44
C ALA A 34 -7.35 0.38 -7.30
N GLU A 35 -7.40 -0.95 -7.14
CA GLU A 35 -6.60 -1.69 -6.15
C GLU A 35 -5.09 -1.49 -6.36
N ARG A 36 -4.64 -1.49 -7.63
CA ARG A 36 -3.23 -1.29 -7.97
C ARG A 36 -2.77 0.13 -7.65
N ILE A 37 -3.60 1.13 -7.97
CA ILE A 37 -3.34 2.54 -7.67
C ILE A 37 -3.32 2.76 -6.16
N ALA A 38 -4.28 2.20 -5.42
CA ALA A 38 -4.34 2.25 -3.97
C ALA A 38 -3.07 1.66 -3.33
N TRP A 39 -2.66 0.46 -3.77
CA TRP A 39 -1.45 -0.20 -3.28
C TRP A 39 -0.18 0.61 -3.58
N ALA A 40 -0.04 1.14 -4.81
CA ALA A 40 1.11 1.95 -5.18
C ALA A 40 1.16 3.27 -4.39
N THR A 41 0.01 3.91 -4.16
CA THR A 41 -0.09 5.18 -3.43
C THR A 41 0.29 5.00 -1.97
N VAL A 42 -0.27 3.99 -1.30
CA VAL A 42 0.06 3.70 0.11
C VAL A 42 1.51 3.28 0.27
N ASN A 43 2.05 2.46 -0.65
CA ASN A 43 3.46 2.11 -0.62
C ASN A 43 4.38 3.32 -0.84
N LYS A 44 4.02 4.25 -1.74
CA LYS A 44 4.80 5.47 -1.99
C LYS A 44 4.82 6.38 -0.77
N GLN A 45 3.70 6.52 -0.06
CA GLN A 45 3.62 7.38 1.12
C GLN A 45 4.34 6.82 2.35
N ASP A 46 4.35 5.49 2.51
CA ASP A 46 4.90 4.85 3.71
C ASP A 46 6.24 4.14 3.48
N GLY A 47 6.79 4.16 2.25
CA GLY A 47 8.03 3.48 1.89
C GLY A 47 7.89 1.95 1.73
N GLY A 48 6.68 1.45 1.57
CA GLY A 48 6.36 0.02 1.52
C GLY A 48 6.16 -0.59 2.90
N GLY A 49 4.91 -0.67 3.36
CA GLY A 49 4.49 -1.45 4.54
C GLY A 49 5.25 -1.16 5.84
N LYS A 50 4.67 -0.35 6.73
CA LYS A 50 5.32 0.05 8.00
C LYS A 50 5.65 -1.09 8.96
N ARG A 51 5.17 -2.31 8.73
CA ARG A 51 5.34 -3.41 9.68
C ARG A 51 6.70 -4.09 9.66
N SER A 52 7.53 -3.99 8.62
CA SER A 52 8.97 -4.29 8.70
C SER A 52 9.62 -3.91 7.38
N GLY A 53 10.24 -2.74 7.31
CA GLY A 53 11.12 -2.41 6.20
C GLY A 53 12.40 -3.24 6.33
N SER A 54 12.68 -4.08 5.33
CA SER A 54 13.95 -4.78 5.09
C SER A 54 15.13 -3.81 4.80
N GLY A 55 15.16 -2.66 5.46
CA GLY A 55 16.07 -1.56 5.17
C GLY A 55 16.47 -0.71 6.37
N ARG A 56 16.09 -1.10 7.60
CA ARG A 56 16.76 -0.54 8.78
C ARG A 56 18.11 -1.23 8.92
N LYS A 57 19.12 -0.70 8.22
CA LYS A 57 20.50 -0.91 8.63
C LYS A 57 20.59 -0.40 10.07
N ASP A 58 20.83 -1.30 11.01
CA ASP A 58 21.38 -0.97 12.31
C ASP A 58 22.61 -0.08 12.04
N HIS A 59 22.46 1.22 12.28
CA HIS A 59 23.61 2.08 12.51
C HIS A 59 24.09 1.76 13.92
N ARG A 60 25.03 0.82 14.01
CA ARG A 60 25.95 0.71 15.14
C ARG A 60 27.05 1.75 14.98
#